data_AF-A0A816HQS5-F1
#
_entry.id   AF-A0A816HQS5-F1
#
_cell.length_a   1.000
_cell.length_b   1.000
_cell.length_c   1.000
_cell.angle_alpha   90.00
_cell.angle_beta   90.00
_cell.angle_gamma   90.00
#
_symmetry.space_group_name_H-M   'P 1'
#
loop_
_entity.id
_entity.type
_entity.pdbx_description
1 polymer ?
#
loop_
_entity_poly.entity_id
_entity_poly.type
_entity_poly.pdbx_seq_one_letter_code
_entity_poly.pdbx_strand_id
1 'polypeptide(L)'
;KYYLDWCEAGQPVSNDSLVWWAQTKLHLTTYLIQHAPYHLTDGAWLRGVPQGPMSAASGKLFSIYVDEMGNGDVSQNHCNVYLNVLESLGLKVPSIFSREFVDQQSIFEVSFKKPLLPLTTSLFPKTFEPEIIGYTL
;
A
#
# COMPACT_ATOMS: atom_id res chain seq x y z
N LYS A 1 18.49 23.76 -1.83
CA LYS A 1 17.64 24.97 -1.98
C LYS A 1 16.14 24.62 -1.99
N TYR A 2 15.69 23.57 -1.29
CA TYR A 2 14.29 23.07 -1.35
C TYR A 2 13.68 22.77 0.03
N TYR A 3 14.22 23.36 1.11
CA TYR A 3 13.74 23.12 2.48
C TYR A 3 12.87 24.26 3.04
N LEU A 4 12.44 25.22 2.21
CA LEU A 4 11.84 26.47 2.71
C LEU A 4 10.33 26.64 2.49
N ASP A 5 9.64 25.73 1.80
CA ASP A 5 8.26 26.02 1.34
C ASP A 5 7.14 25.29 2.11
N TRP A 6 7.40 24.81 3.32
CA TRP A 6 6.34 24.35 4.23
C TRP A 6 6.28 25.24 5.48
N CYS A 7 5.79 26.46 5.26
CA CYS A 7 5.39 27.40 6.30
C CYS A 7 4.06 28.06 5.88
N GLU A 8 2.92 27.44 6.18
CA GLU A 8 1.63 28.13 6.05
C GLU A 8 1.42 29.25 7.09
N ALA A 9 2.41 29.57 7.94
CA ALA A 9 2.24 30.53 9.03
C ALA A 9 3.39 31.55 9.25
N GLY A 10 4.38 31.64 8.35
CA GLY A 10 5.37 32.73 8.37
C GLY A 10 6.21 32.91 9.66
N GLN A 11 6.23 31.94 10.57
CA GLN A 11 7.06 31.98 11.78
C GLN A 11 8.40 31.25 11.54
N PRO A 12 9.54 31.80 12.01
CA PRO A 12 10.82 31.11 11.91
C PRO A 12 10.80 29.83 12.75
N VAL A 13 11.06 28.70 12.10
CA VAL A 13 11.13 27.39 12.75
C VAL A 13 12.49 27.27 13.46
N SER A 14 12.53 26.81 14.71
CA SER A 14 13.81 26.63 15.42
C SER A 14 14.69 25.59 14.72
N ASN A 15 16.01 25.70 14.87
CA ASN A 15 16.96 24.77 14.27
C ASN A 15 16.69 23.31 14.71
N ASP A 16 16.30 23.12 15.98
CA ASP A 16 15.94 21.82 16.54
C ASP A 16 14.68 21.23 15.89
N SER A 17 13.69 22.08 15.62
CA SER A 17 12.46 21.68 14.93
C SER A 17 12.73 21.28 13.49
N LEU A 18 13.60 22.00 12.78
CA LEU A 18 14.00 21.66 11.41
C LEU A 18 14.71 20.31 11.33
N VAL A 19 15.59 20.01 12.30
CA VAL A 19 16.26 18.71 12.41
C VAL A 19 15.25 17.59 12.67
N TRP A 20 14.33 17.80 13.60
CA TRP A 20 13.24 16.86 13.89
C TRP A 20 12.38 16.58 12.67
N TRP A 21 11.95 17.63 11.94
CA TRP A 21 11.15 17.49 10.73
C TRP A 21 11.89 16.73 9.63
N ALA A 22 13.18 17.03 9.41
CA ALA A 22 13.97 16.34 8.42
C ALA A 22 14.09 14.84 8.73
N GLN A 23 14.32 14.48 9.99
CA GLN A 23 14.39 13.09 10.44
C GLN A 23 13.05 12.39 10.30
N THR A 24 11.95 13.01 10.77
CA THR A 24 10.61 12.44 10.66
C THR A 24 10.20 12.23 9.20
N LYS A 25 10.43 13.22 8.33
CA LYS A 25 10.14 13.09 6.90
C LYS A 25 10.95 11.97 6.25
N LEU A 26 12.24 11.86 6.58
CA LEU A 26 13.07 10.77 6.09
C LEU A 26 12.57 9.39 6.56
N HIS A 27 12.21 9.25 7.84
CA HIS A 27 11.68 8.01 8.38
C HIS A 27 10.34 7.63 7.73
N LEU A 28 9.42 8.58 7.58
CA LEU A 28 8.10 8.34 6.97
C LEU A 28 8.23 7.97 5.48
N THR A 29 9.01 8.72 4.71
CA THR A 29 9.21 8.43 3.28
C THR A 29 9.91 7.08 3.07
N THR A 30 10.89 6.74 3.92
CA THR A 30 11.53 5.42 3.92
C THR A 30 10.51 4.33 4.25
N TYR A 31 9.73 4.51 5.32
CA TYR A 31 8.71 3.55 5.74
C TYR A 31 7.71 3.26 4.62
N LEU A 32 7.20 4.31 3.96
CA LEU A 32 6.26 4.20 2.85
C LEU A 32 6.90 3.49 1.65
N ILE A 33 8.10 3.88 1.20
CA ILE A 33 8.77 3.14 0.13
C ILE A 33 8.96 1.66 0.47
N GLN A 34 9.36 1.33 1.70
CA GLN A 34 9.50 -0.07 2.12
C GLN A 34 8.18 -0.84 2.21
N HIS A 35 7.03 -0.15 2.30
CA HIS A 35 5.72 -0.79 2.35
C HIS A 35 5.00 -0.81 1.00
N ALA A 36 5.56 -0.17 -0.03
CA ALA A 36 5.02 -0.18 -1.38
C ALA A 36 4.76 -1.60 -1.93
N PRO A 37 5.65 -2.62 -1.77
CA PRO A 37 5.37 -3.96 -2.28
C PRO A 37 4.12 -4.59 -1.67
N TYR A 38 3.76 -4.21 -0.45
CA TYR A 38 2.57 -4.68 0.24
C TYR A 38 1.32 -3.92 -0.21
N HIS A 39 1.32 -2.59 -0.09
CA HIS A 39 0.14 -1.76 -0.39
C HIS A 39 -0.21 -1.71 -1.88
N LEU A 40 0.77 -1.89 -2.78
CA LEU A 40 0.48 -1.99 -4.22
C LEU A 40 -0.08 -3.36 -4.62
N THR A 41 -0.19 -4.29 -3.68
CA THR A 41 -0.88 -5.59 -3.84
C THR A 41 -2.13 -5.69 -2.97
N ASP A 42 -2.69 -4.55 -2.53
CA ASP A 42 -3.91 -4.55 -1.73
C ASP A 42 -5.08 -5.22 -2.47
N GLY A 43 -5.97 -5.84 -1.71
CA GLY A 43 -7.04 -6.71 -2.20
C GLY A 43 -6.59 -8.04 -2.85
N ALA A 44 -5.30 -8.30 -3.05
CA ALA A 44 -4.85 -9.50 -3.77
C ALA A 44 -5.21 -10.82 -3.07
N TRP A 45 -5.35 -10.83 -1.74
CA TRP A 45 -5.79 -12.03 -1.00
C TRP A 45 -7.22 -12.46 -1.35
N LEU A 46 -8.04 -11.53 -1.85
CA LEU A 46 -9.46 -11.75 -2.17
C LEU A 46 -9.69 -12.11 -3.64
N ARG A 47 -8.65 -12.13 -4.49
CA ARG A 47 -8.78 -12.38 -5.93
C ARG A 47 -9.40 -13.74 -6.29
N GLY A 48 -9.42 -14.67 -5.34
CA GLY A 48 -9.99 -16.00 -5.46
C GLY A 48 -11.40 -16.17 -4.90
N VAL A 49 -12.01 -15.11 -4.36
CA VAL A 49 -13.36 -15.13 -3.80
C VAL A 49 -14.37 -15.38 -4.93
N PRO A 50 -15.33 -16.32 -4.76
CA PRO A 50 -16.28 -16.66 -5.81
C PRO A 50 -17.18 -15.48 -6.19
N GLN A 51 -17.50 -15.36 -7.48
CA GLN A 51 -18.47 -14.40 -8.02
C GLN A 51 -19.68 -15.21 -8.52
N GLY A 52 -20.79 -15.23 -7.77
CA GLY A 52 -21.96 -16.08 -8.12
C GLY A 52 -22.86 -16.39 -6.92
N PRO A 53 -23.54 -17.56 -6.90
CA PRO A 53 -24.20 -18.03 -5.67
C PRO A 53 -23.17 -18.18 -4.56
N MET A 54 -23.36 -17.42 -3.48
CA MET A 54 -22.36 -17.26 -2.44
C MET A 54 -22.95 -17.54 -1.06
N SER A 55 -22.11 -18.07 -0.18
CA SER A 55 -22.42 -18.08 1.26
C SER A 55 -22.41 -16.65 1.80
N ALA A 56 -22.98 -16.43 2.98
CA ALA A 56 -22.90 -15.14 3.65
C ALA A 56 -21.43 -14.71 3.92
N ALA A 57 -20.53 -15.66 4.20
CA ALA A 57 -19.12 -15.39 4.42
C ALA A 57 -18.43 -14.93 3.13
N SER A 58 -18.59 -15.68 2.04
CA SER A 58 -18.02 -15.29 0.74
C SER A 58 -18.60 -13.96 0.25
N GLY A 59 -19.89 -13.71 0.50
CA GLY A 59 -20.56 -12.44 0.21
C GLY A 59 -19.87 -11.24 0.86
N LYS A 60 -19.49 -11.36 2.13
CA LYS A 60 -18.73 -10.33 2.85
C LYS A 60 -17.33 -10.14 2.28
N LEU A 61 -16.60 -11.23 2.03
CA LEU A 61 -15.27 -11.17 1.41
C LEU A 61 -15.32 -10.48 0.03
N PHE A 62 -16.36 -10.74 -0.75
CA PHE A 62 -16.54 -10.06 -2.03
C PHE A 62 -16.88 -8.59 -1.88
N SER A 63 -17.70 -8.22 -0.90
CA SER A 63 -17.96 -6.80 -0.61
C SER A 63 -16.68 -6.05 -0.27
N ILE A 64 -15.78 -6.67 0.50
CA ILE A 64 -14.48 -6.08 0.84
C ILE A 64 -13.61 -6.00 -0.41
N TYR A 65 -13.59 -7.05 -1.24
CA TYR A 65 -12.86 -7.01 -2.51
C TYR A 65 -13.30 -5.84 -3.40
N VAL A 66 -14.62 -5.61 -3.49
CA VAL A 66 -15.17 -4.48 -4.26
C VAL A 66 -14.71 -3.13 -3.71
N ASP A 67 -14.64 -3.00 -2.38
CA ASP A 67 -14.13 -1.81 -1.70
C ASP A 67 -12.65 -1.56 -2.01
N GLU A 68 -11.80 -2.59 -1.91
CA GLU A 68 -10.38 -2.55 -2.26
C GLU A 68 -10.15 -2.14 -3.74
N MET A 69 -11.07 -2.54 -4.63
CA MET A 69 -11.06 -2.17 -6.04
C MET A 69 -11.58 -0.75 -6.31
N GLY A 70 -12.08 -0.03 -5.30
CA GLY A 70 -12.56 1.35 -5.38
C GLY A 70 -14.05 1.49 -5.71
N ASN A 71 -14.85 0.43 -5.56
CA ASN A 71 -16.31 0.44 -5.77
C ASN A 71 -16.76 1.08 -7.12
N GLY A 72 -15.97 0.88 -8.18
CA GLY A 72 -16.22 1.44 -9.51
C GLY A 72 -15.58 2.80 -9.78
N ASP A 73 -14.95 3.43 -8.79
CA ASP A 73 -14.15 4.64 -8.92
C ASP A 73 -12.65 4.29 -8.83
N VAL A 74 -11.94 4.42 -9.95
CA VAL A 74 -10.50 4.12 -10.05
C VAL A 74 -9.67 4.97 -9.09
N SER A 75 -10.11 6.18 -8.73
CA SER A 75 -9.40 7.03 -7.79
C SER A 75 -9.46 6.53 -6.34
N GLN A 76 -10.44 5.67 -6.04
CA GLN A 76 -10.64 5.05 -4.73
C GLN A 76 -10.03 3.65 -4.62
N ASN A 77 -9.50 3.08 -5.72
CA ASN A 77 -8.73 1.84 -5.63
C ASN A 77 -7.56 2.02 -4.65
N HIS A 78 -7.42 1.12 -3.68
CA HIS A 78 -6.47 1.31 -2.59
C HIS A 78 -5.01 1.41 -3.06
N CYS A 79 -4.62 0.64 -4.07
CA CYS A 79 -3.28 0.76 -4.68
C CYS A 79 -3.07 2.15 -5.31
N ASN A 80 -4.08 2.71 -5.99
CA ASN A 80 -4.00 4.04 -6.58
C ASN A 80 -3.96 5.15 -5.51
N VAL A 81 -4.76 5.01 -4.45
CA VAL A 81 -4.70 5.93 -3.29
C VAL A 81 -3.28 5.92 -2.69
N TYR A 82 -2.67 4.74 -2.56
CA TYR A 82 -1.31 4.63 -2.07
C TYR A 82 -0.27 5.28 -3.00
N LEU A 83 -0.39 5.09 -4.32
CA LEU A 83 0.46 5.76 -5.30
C LEU A 83 0.34 7.29 -5.20
N ASN A 84 -0.87 7.82 -5.02
CA ASN A 84 -1.11 9.25 -4.83
C ASN A 84 -0.42 9.77 -3.56
N VAL A 85 -0.41 8.99 -2.46
CA VAL A 85 0.32 9.34 -1.24
C VAL A 85 1.83 9.41 -1.52
N LEU A 86 2.41 8.42 -2.21
CA LEU A 86 3.82 8.43 -2.58
C LEU A 86 4.16 9.64 -3.47
N GLU A 87 3.35 9.91 -4.48
CA GLU A 87 3.55 11.04 -5.40
C GLU A 87 3.46 12.39 -4.68
N SER A 88 2.52 12.55 -3.73
CA SER A 88 2.40 13.78 -2.92
C SER A 88 3.65 14.08 -2.08
N LEU A 89 4.46 13.06 -1.77
CA LEU A 89 5.73 13.17 -1.06
C LEU A 89 6.93 13.29 -2.00
N GLY A 90 6.71 13.34 -3.32
CA GLY A 90 7.75 13.37 -4.35
C GLY A 90 8.41 12.01 -4.59
N LEU A 91 7.80 10.91 -4.13
CA LEU A 91 8.31 9.55 -4.27
C LEU A 91 7.67 8.92 -5.51
N LYS A 92 8.43 8.84 -6.60
CA LYS A 92 7.99 8.14 -7.81
C LYS A 92 8.50 6.71 -7.78
N VAL A 93 7.58 5.76 -7.85
CA VAL A 93 7.89 4.33 -7.96
C VAL A 93 7.53 3.83 -9.36
N PRO A 94 8.32 2.90 -9.95
CA PRO A 94 7.94 2.24 -11.19
C PRO A 94 6.65 1.44 -11.03
N SER A 95 6.07 0.98 -12.15
CA SER A 95 4.93 0.07 -12.10
C SER A 95 5.30 -1.22 -11.36
N ILE A 96 4.44 -1.71 -10.45
CA ILE A 96 4.67 -2.98 -9.74
C ILE A 96 4.75 -4.20 -10.67
N PHE A 97 4.27 -4.08 -11.90
CA PHE A 97 4.38 -5.13 -12.93
C PHE A 97 5.70 -5.08 -13.70
N SER A 98 6.57 -4.12 -13.41
CA SER A 98 7.85 -3.92 -14.10
C SER A 98 9.02 -4.51 -13.32
N ARG A 99 10.05 -4.92 -14.06
CA ARG A 99 11.33 -5.34 -13.45
C ARG A 99 12.03 -4.18 -12.73
N GLU A 100 11.84 -2.96 -13.21
CA GLU A 100 12.39 -1.72 -12.62
C GLU A 100 11.94 -1.52 -11.17
N PHE A 101 10.71 -1.92 -10.82
CA PHE A 101 10.20 -1.85 -9.45
C PHE A 101 10.97 -2.78 -8.49
N VAL A 102 11.45 -3.91 -8.98
CA VAL A 102 12.22 -4.88 -8.19
C VAL A 102 13.69 -4.50 -8.10
N ASP A 103 14.26 -3.96 -9.17
CA ASP A 103 15.69 -3.65 -9.26
C ASP A 103 16.07 -2.30 -8.63
N GLN A 104 15.10 -1.50 -8.16
CA GLN A 104 15.38 -0.22 -7.51
C GLN A 104 16.11 -0.41 -6.18
N GLN A 105 17.17 0.38 -5.96
CA GLN A 105 17.96 0.34 -4.71
C GLN A 105 17.23 0.94 -3.51
N SER A 106 16.10 1.62 -3.74
CA SER A 106 15.30 2.28 -2.71
C SER A 106 14.47 1.29 -1.88
N ILE A 107 14.21 0.07 -2.35
CA ILE A 107 13.46 -0.96 -1.63
C ILE A 107 14.40 -2.10 -1.22
N PHE A 108 14.38 -2.46 0.05
CA PHE A 108 15.14 -3.60 0.56
C PHE A 108 14.48 -4.92 0.16
N GLU A 109 15.28 -5.95 -0.10
CA GLU A 109 14.78 -7.29 -0.45
C GLU A 109 13.78 -7.84 0.58
N VAL A 110 14.01 -7.58 1.86
CA VAL A 110 13.11 -8.01 2.95
C VAL A 110 11.70 -7.42 2.85
N SER A 111 11.54 -6.26 2.21
CA SER A 111 10.26 -5.59 2.03
C SER A 111 9.30 -6.39 1.13
N PHE A 112 9.84 -7.18 0.20
CA PHE A 112 9.06 -8.10 -0.64
C PHE A 112 8.53 -9.31 0.13
N LYS A 113 8.96 -9.54 1.38
CA LYS A 113 8.37 -10.60 2.22
C LYS A 113 6.98 -10.24 2.74
N LYS A 114 6.67 -8.94 2.89
CA LYS A 114 5.39 -8.46 3.42
C LYS A 114 4.17 -8.93 2.62
N PRO A 115 4.14 -8.84 1.27
CA PRO A 115 2.99 -9.32 0.50
C PRO A 115 2.91 -10.84 0.37
N LEU A 116 3.88 -11.62 0.86
CA LEU A 116 3.90 -13.07 0.61
C LEU A 116 2.69 -13.79 1.19
N LEU A 117 2.28 -13.46 2.42
CA LEU A 117 1.12 -14.11 3.03
C LEU A 117 -0.15 -13.90 2.19
N PRO A 118 -0.62 -12.66 1.92
CA PRO A 118 -1.84 -12.46 1.15
C PRO A 118 -1.72 -12.99 -0.29
N LEU A 119 -0.56 -12.90 -0.94
CA LEU A 119 -0.39 -13.42 -2.30
C LEU A 119 -0.43 -14.95 -2.35
N THR A 120 0.24 -15.63 -1.43
CA THR A 120 0.35 -17.10 -1.47
C THR A 120 -0.94 -17.79 -1.05
N THR A 121 -1.66 -17.27 -0.04
CA THR A 121 -2.97 -17.83 0.35
C THR A 121 -4.00 -17.68 -0.78
N SER A 122 -3.95 -16.56 -1.51
CA SER A 122 -4.83 -16.30 -2.66
C SER A 122 -4.70 -17.28 -3.83
N LEU A 123 -3.60 -18.06 -3.89
CA LEU A 123 -3.41 -19.08 -4.92
C LEU A 123 -4.31 -20.29 -4.71
N PHE A 124 -4.69 -20.58 -3.46
CA PHE A 124 -5.50 -21.74 -3.09
C PHE A 124 -6.64 -21.30 -2.15
N PRO A 125 -7.57 -20.45 -2.62
CA PRO A 125 -8.55 -19.77 -1.78
C PRO A 125 -9.52 -20.73 -1.07
N LYS A 126 -9.78 -21.91 -1.65
CA LYS A 126 -10.59 -22.96 -1.02
C LYS A 126 -9.85 -23.70 0.09
N THR A 127 -8.53 -23.84 -0.05
CA THR A 127 -7.69 -24.53 0.95
C THR A 127 -7.38 -23.61 2.12
N PHE A 128 -7.10 -22.34 1.84
CA PHE A 128 -6.76 -21.32 2.84
C PHE A 128 -7.92 -20.37 3.15
N GLU A 129 -9.17 -20.85 3.04
CA GLU A 129 -10.35 -20.04 3.35
C GLU A 129 -10.33 -19.49 4.79
N PRO A 130 -9.98 -20.28 5.84
CA PRO A 130 -9.89 -19.77 7.20
C PRO A 130 -8.85 -18.66 7.37
N GLU A 131 -7.69 -18.77 6.71
CA GLU A 131 -6.62 -17.77 6.76
C GLU A 131 -7.02 -16.49 6.01
N ILE A 132 -7.69 -16.61 4.86
CA ILE A 132 -8.21 -15.46 4.10
C ILE A 132 -9.26 -14.72 4.92
N ILE A 133 -10.18 -15.45 5.58
CA ILE A 133 -11.15 -14.85 6.50
C ILE A 133 -10.42 -14.20 7.68
N GLY A 134 -9.49 -14.91 8.32
CA GLY A 134 -8.76 -14.43 9.49
C GLY A 134 -7.91 -13.20 9.21
N TYR A 135 -7.34 -13.08 8.01
CA TYR A 135 -6.61 -11.89 7.57
C TYR A 135 -7.52 -10.66 7.37
N THR A 136 -8.83 -10.90 7.21
CA THR A 136 -9.84 -9.87 6.94
C THR A 136 -10.61 -9.43 8.22
N LEU A 137 -10.31 -10.02 9.39
CA LEU A 137 -10.92 -9.71 10.70
C LEU A 137 -10.10 -8.69 11.50
#